data_AF-A0A5E7MKW2-F1
#
_entry.id   AF-A0A5E7MKW2-F1
#
_cell.length_a   1.000
_cell.length_b   1.000
_cell.length_c   1.000
_cell.angle_alpha   90.00
_cell.angle_beta   90.00
_cell.angle_gamma   90.00
#
_symmetry.space_group_name_H-M   'P 1'
#
loop_
_entity.id
_entity.type
_entity.pdbx_description
1 polymer ?
#
loop_
_entity_poly.entity_id
_entity_poly.type
_entity_poly.pdbx_seq_one_letter_code
_entity_poly.pdbx_strand_id
1 'polypeptide(L)'
;MTSNAPPLVVDLDGTLLRSDLLLETGIAFLRSNPLQLLKPFIWLLKGKASLKEGLAKDSHVDVTVLPYDPAVITLIEQARASGRSIVLATASHISLANRVADHLQIFDKVVATNGSLNLSSHLKRDVLVEQYGNEGFDYIGNSLDDIVVWASARKAYVVNPERGVEKRAAAQGNVEEIIRSNTTRPKDWIKALRLHQWMKNILIFVPLLTAHLLTNIPFVLQGLLAFLFFGLCASSVYLLNDLLDLNDDRHHKSKRNRPFASGKLSIRVGLLAFPSLLGIAFIGSAVLLPWEFTATLIGYYILTLAYSLSMKRKMVVDVISLALLYTIRIIAGACALNLELTFWILAFSMFMFLSLALVKRYAELREAKHSGRTEKTRGRGYYPDDLEMISSLGAASGYLAVMVLAMYIHDPATTRLYSHPQIIWLACPILLFWISRIWMLTHRGKMHDDPVMFAVSDRTSIVAGLLMGLVFWVAA
;
A
#
# COMPACT_ATOMS: atom_id res chain seq x y z
N MET A 1 32.42 33.09 18.98
CA MET A 1 33.23 33.16 17.74
C MET A 1 32.26 33.15 16.57
N THR A 2 31.94 34.31 16.01
CA THR A 2 31.09 34.42 14.82
C THR A 2 31.89 33.90 13.63
N SER A 3 31.51 32.74 13.10
CA SER A 3 32.16 32.19 11.92
C SER A 3 31.94 33.14 10.74
N ASN A 4 33.01 33.51 10.05
CA ASN A 4 32.97 34.33 8.85
C ASN A 4 32.51 33.53 7.61
N ALA A 5 31.94 32.34 7.83
CA ALA A 5 31.52 31.42 6.78
C ALA A 5 30.02 31.63 6.52
N PRO A 6 29.61 31.78 5.25
CA PRO A 6 28.22 32.08 4.95
C PRO A 6 27.30 30.93 5.38
N PRO A 7 26.07 31.23 5.80
CA PRO A 7 25.12 30.23 6.25
C PRO A 7 24.80 29.22 5.15
N LEU A 8 24.45 28.00 5.57
CA LEU A 8 23.88 26.98 4.71
C LEU A 8 22.36 27.01 4.87
N VAL A 9 21.68 27.42 3.81
CA VAL A 9 20.22 27.50 3.75
C VAL A 9 19.69 26.21 3.13
N VAL A 10 18.73 25.59 3.79
CA VAL A 10 18.21 24.26 3.45
C VAL A 10 16.72 24.36 3.15
N ASP A 11 16.32 23.93 1.96
CA ASP A 11 14.89 23.72 1.68
C ASP A 11 14.37 22.42 2.34
N LEU A 12 13.07 22.39 2.60
CA LEU A 12 12.44 21.28 3.32
C LEU A 12 11.89 20.21 2.39
N ASP A 13 10.99 20.59 1.49
CA ASP A 13 10.14 19.66 0.74
C ASP A 13 10.87 19.12 -0.49
N GLY A 14 11.08 17.81 -0.57
CA GLY A 14 11.86 17.18 -1.64
C GLY A 14 13.38 17.36 -1.55
N THR A 15 13.85 18.16 -0.58
CA THR A 15 15.27 18.39 -0.26
C THR A 15 15.65 17.68 1.03
N LEU A 16 15.36 18.27 2.20
CA LEU A 16 15.59 17.61 3.50
C LEU A 16 14.67 16.40 3.69
N LEU A 17 13.42 16.52 3.25
CA LEU A 17 12.44 15.45 3.21
C LEU A 17 12.38 14.86 1.80
N ARG A 18 12.25 13.54 1.72
CA ARG A 18 11.96 12.85 0.44
C ARG A 18 10.50 13.02 -0.01
N SER A 19 9.67 13.62 0.83
CA SER A 19 8.26 13.89 0.59
C SER A 19 7.95 15.38 0.67
N ASP A 20 6.68 15.72 0.53
CA ASP A 20 6.15 17.08 0.51
C ASP A 20 5.12 17.21 1.63
N LEU A 21 5.38 18.09 2.60
CA LEU A 21 4.56 18.26 3.79
C LEU A 21 3.13 18.71 3.50
N LEU A 22 2.89 19.43 2.40
CA LEU A 22 1.54 19.79 1.99
C LEU A 22 0.73 18.54 1.63
N LEU A 23 1.36 17.58 0.96
CA LEU A 23 0.73 16.31 0.62
C LEU A 23 0.62 15.38 1.84
N GLU A 24 1.61 15.37 2.72
CA GLU A 24 1.57 14.62 3.98
C GLU A 24 0.38 15.07 4.85
N THR A 25 0.26 16.38 5.07
CA THR A 25 -0.85 16.97 5.83
C THR A 25 -2.19 16.79 5.13
N GLY A 26 -2.22 16.91 3.79
CA GLY A 26 -3.39 16.62 2.96
C GLY A 26 -3.91 15.20 3.18
N ILE A 27 -3.04 14.20 3.08
CA ILE A 27 -3.45 12.80 3.28
C ILE A 27 -3.81 12.52 4.74
N ALA A 28 -3.04 13.04 5.70
CA ALA A 28 -3.36 12.91 7.11
C ALA A 28 -4.75 13.48 7.42
N PHE A 29 -5.09 14.64 6.85
CA PHE A 29 -6.42 15.25 6.97
C PHE A 29 -7.52 14.36 6.37
N LEU A 30 -7.32 13.83 5.16
CA LEU A 30 -8.30 12.95 4.53
C LEU A 30 -8.54 11.66 5.33
N ARG A 31 -7.48 11.14 5.96
CA ARG A 31 -7.57 9.96 6.82
C ARG A 31 -8.38 10.20 8.08
N SER A 32 -8.16 11.33 8.76
CA SER A 32 -8.86 11.66 10.01
C SER A 32 -10.26 12.22 9.78
N ASN A 33 -10.49 12.89 8.64
CA ASN A 33 -11.72 13.60 8.33
C ASN A 33 -12.29 13.20 6.95
N PRO A 34 -12.66 11.93 6.73
CA PRO A 34 -13.10 11.45 5.41
C PRO A 34 -14.37 12.14 4.90
N LEU A 35 -15.22 12.67 5.79
CA LEU A 35 -16.43 13.42 5.42
C LEU A 35 -16.17 14.88 5.02
N GLN A 36 -14.97 15.40 5.27
CA GLN A 36 -14.61 16.81 5.01
C GLN A 36 -13.74 16.98 3.75
N LEU A 37 -13.86 16.07 2.78
CA LEU A 37 -13.10 16.08 1.51
C LEU A 37 -13.15 17.42 0.75
N LEU A 38 -14.21 18.20 0.89
CA LEU A 38 -14.37 19.49 0.19
C LEU A 38 -13.67 20.67 0.89
N LYS A 39 -13.31 20.55 2.18
CA LYS A 39 -12.74 21.64 2.97
C LYS A 39 -11.39 22.15 2.45
N PRO A 40 -10.44 21.30 1.99
CA PRO A 40 -9.22 21.77 1.35
C PRO A 40 -9.47 22.62 0.10
N PHE A 41 -10.50 22.32 -0.68
CA PHE A 41 -10.86 23.14 -1.84
C PHE A 41 -11.35 24.53 -1.41
N ILE A 42 -12.16 24.61 -0.34
CA ILE A 42 -12.60 25.90 0.22
C ILE A 42 -11.41 26.72 0.71
N TRP A 43 -10.43 26.10 1.37
CA TRP A 43 -9.23 26.82 1.79
C TRP A 43 -8.37 27.29 0.61
N LEU A 44 -8.28 26.48 -0.45
CA LEU A 44 -7.56 26.84 -1.67
C LEU A 44 -8.20 28.04 -2.37
N LEU A 45 -9.54 28.15 -2.39
CA LEU A 45 -10.25 29.32 -2.92
C LEU A 45 -9.91 30.61 -2.16
N LYS A 46 -9.51 30.51 -0.88
CA LYS A 46 -9.02 31.64 -0.07
C LYS A 46 -7.50 31.89 -0.23
N GLY A 47 -6.81 31.09 -1.04
CA GLY A 47 -5.39 31.22 -1.35
C GLY A 47 -4.50 30.09 -0.80
N LYS A 48 -3.29 29.97 -1.35
CA LYS A 48 -2.32 28.89 -1.01
C LYS A 48 -1.86 28.93 0.45
N ALA A 49 -1.71 30.13 1.04
CA ALA A 49 -1.34 30.29 2.45
C ALA A 49 -2.45 29.76 3.37
N SER A 50 -3.70 30.10 3.09
CA SER A 50 -4.89 29.59 3.80
C SER A 50 -5.01 28.07 3.74
N LEU A 51 -4.74 27.45 2.57
CA LEU A 51 -4.68 25.99 2.45
C LEU A 51 -3.63 25.37 3.37
N LYS A 52 -2.40 25.89 3.34
CA LYS A 52 -1.29 25.39 4.17
C LYS A 52 -1.58 25.53 5.66
N GLU A 53 -2.15 26.66 6.06
CA GLU A 53 -2.53 26.92 7.46
C GLU A 53 -3.66 25.99 7.92
N GLY A 54 -4.73 25.85 7.13
CA GLY A 54 -5.86 24.97 7.44
C GLY A 54 -5.42 23.51 7.58
N LEU A 55 -4.60 23.01 6.65
CA LEU A 55 -4.05 21.66 6.72
C LEU A 55 -3.10 21.47 7.90
N ALA A 56 -2.23 22.45 8.20
CA ALA A 56 -1.30 22.34 9.33
C ALA A 56 -2.01 22.33 10.70
N LYS A 57 -3.16 23.01 10.83
CA LYS A 57 -3.94 23.06 12.08
C LYS A 57 -4.86 21.84 12.25
N ASP A 58 -5.50 21.38 11.17
CA ASP A 58 -6.51 20.32 11.22
C ASP A 58 -5.96 18.91 10.94
N SER A 59 -4.63 18.77 10.76
CA SER A 59 -3.99 17.47 10.58
C SER A 59 -2.86 17.23 11.58
N HIS A 60 -2.76 15.99 12.06
CA HIS A 60 -1.66 15.56 12.92
C HIS A 60 -0.66 14.71 12.13
N VAL A 61 0.41 15.35 11.66
CA VAL A 61 1.58 14.66 11.11
C VAL A 61 2.63 14.51 12.21
N ASP A 62 3.11 13.29 12.45
CA ASP A 62 4.25 13.05 13.33
C ASP A 62 5.55 13.34 12.58
N VAL A 63 6.23 14.42 12.98
CA VAL A 63 7.47 14.86 12.33
C VAL A 63 8.63 13.89 12.58
N THR A 64 8.60 13.13 13.68
CA THR A 64 9.74 12.29 14.11
C THR A 64 10.00 11.09 13.18
N VAL A 65 9.01 10.74 12.36
CA VAL A 65 9.06 9.58 11.46
C VAL A 65 9.00 9.97 9.98
N LEU A 66 9.08 11.27 9.66
CA LEU A 66 9.12 11.74 8.28
C LEU A 66 10.32 11.16 7.52
N PRO A 67 10.23 11.02 6.17
CA PRO A 67 11.27 10.38 5.38
C PRO A 67 12.42 11.36 5.11
N TYR A 68 13.18 11.70 6.15
CA TYR A 68 14.39 12.52 6.08
C TYR A 68 15.42 11.89 5.15
N ASP A 69 16.10 12.71 4.34
CA ASP A 69 17.17 12.23 3.48
C ASP A 69 18.51 12.15 4.23
N PRO A 70 19.09 10.95 4.45
CA PRO A 70 20.29 10.82 5.25
C PRO A 70 21.52 11.52 4.65
N ALA A 71 21.58 11.65 3.32
CA ALA A 71 22.70 12.33 2.66
C ALA A 71 22.67 13.84 2.95
N VAL A 72 21.47 14.44 2.95
CA VAL A 72 21.29 15.86 3.28
C VAL A 72 21.55 16.12 4.75
N ILE A 73 21.10 15.23 5.66
CA ILE A 73 21.42 15.33 7.09
C ILE A 73 22.94 15.31 7.30
N THR A 74 23.64 14.38 6.65
CA THR A 74 25.11 14.29 6.74
C THR A 74 25.79 15.58 6.25
N LEU A 75 25.31 16.17 5.15
CA LEU A 75 25.82 17.44 4.63
C LEU A 75 25.60 18.60 5.63
N ILE A 76 24.43 18.66 6.26
CA ILE A 76 24.12 19.68 7.27
C ILE A 76 25.01 19.53 8.50
N GLU A 77 25.20 18.30 8.99
CA GLU A 77 26.07 18.01 10.14
C GLU A 77 27.53 18.40 9.86
N GLN A 78 28.03 18.14 8.65
CA GLN A 78 29.37 18.57 8.22
C GLN A 78 29.49 20.10 8.17
N ALA A 79 28.49 20.79 7.62
CA ALA A 79 28.48 22.25 7.58
C ALA A 79 28.45 22.86 9.00
N ARG A 80 27.65 22.29 9.90
CA ARG A 80 27.58 22.70 11.31
C ARG A 80 28.91 22.44 12.02
N ALA A 81 29.55 21.30 11.79
CA ALA A 81 30.87 20.97 12.33
C ALA A 81 31.96 21.95 11.86
N SER A 82 31.83 22.49 10.64
CA SER A 82 32.69 23.58 10.14
C SER A 82 32.36 24.97 10.71
N GLY A 83 31.43 25.05 11.67
CA GLY A 83 31.03 26.28 12.36
C GLY A 83 30.05 27.15 11.58
N ARG A 84 29.47 26.68 10.48
CA ARG A 84 28.49 27.45 9.69
C ARG A 84 27.15 27.49 10.39
N SER A 85 26.44 28.62 10.25
CA SER A 85 25.03 28.68 10.66
C SER A 85 24.12 27.95 9.67
N ILE A 86 23.15 27.19 10.18
CA ILE A 86 22.21 26.39 9.39
C ILE A 86 20.82 27.01 9.47
N VAL A 87 20.22 27.28 8.31
CA VAL A 87 18.92 27.97 8.19
C VAL A 87 17.95 27.08 7.45
N LEU A 88 16.79 26.79 8.04
CA LEU A 88 15.68 26.12 7.35
C LEU A 88 14.85 27.18 6.61
N ALA A 89 14.77 27.12 5.28
CA ALA A 89 13.99 28.08 4.48
C ALA A 89 12.96 27.35 3.60
N THR A 90 11.69 27.35 4.02
CA THR A 90 10.67 26.51 3.40
C THR A 90 9.38 27.26 3.05
N ALA A 91 8.73 26.83 1.97
CA ALA A 91 7.37 27.27 1.66
C ALA A 91 6.31 26.60 2.56
N SER A 92 6.65 25.60 3.37
CA SER A 92 5.75 24.96 4.34
C SER A 92 5.36 25.90 5.49
N HIS A 93 4.24 25.60 6.16
CA HIS A 93 3.74 26.44 7.25
C HIS A 93 4.69 26.42 8.46
N ILE A 94 4.90 27.59 9.08
CA ILE A 94 5.85 27.83 10.17
C ILE A 94 5.67 26.86 11.35
N SER A 95 4.44 26.47 11.68
CA SER A 95 4.21 25.50 12.77
C SER A 95 4.83 24.12 12.49
N LEU A 96 4.82 23.66 11.24
CA LEU A 96 5.43 22.38 10.86
C LEU A 96 6.94 22.52 10.73
N ALA A 97 7.40 23.63 10.15
CA ALA A 97 8.83 23.92 10.01
C ALA A 97 9.51 23.98 11.38
N ASN A 98 8.91 24.66 12.36
CA ASN A 98 9.42 24.71 13.74
C ASN A 98 9.43 23.33 14.38
N ARG A 99 8.35 22.54 14.25
CA ARG A 99 8.32 21.17 14.80
C ARG A 99 9.42 20.28 14.21
N VAL A 100 9.73 20.43 12.92
CA VAL A 100 10.86 19.72 12.28
C VAL A 100 12.20 20.21 12.84
N ALA A 101 12.38 21.53 12.97
CA ALA A 101 13.60 22.11 13.53
C ALA A 101 13.82 21.68 14.99
N ASP A 102 12.76 21.72 15.81
CA ASP A 102 12.76 21.28 17.20
C ASP A 102 13.04 19.78 17.34
N HIS A 103 12.58 18.96 16.38
CA HIS A 103 12.87 17.53 16.39
C HIS A 103 14.34 17.24 16.06
N LEU A 104 14.88 17.88 15.01
CA LEU A 104 16.22 17.58 14.54
C LEU A 104 17.32 18.29 15.34
N GLN A 105 17.03 19.46 15.93
CA GLN A 105 17.99 20.26 16.72
C GLN A 105 19.29 20.63 15.94
N ILE A 106 19.21 20.68 14.60
CA ILE A 106 20.34 21.01 13.71
C ILE A 106 20.26 22.41 13.09
N PHE A 107 19.12 23.10 13.22
CA PHE A 107 18.87 24.42 12.62
C PHE A 107 19.01 25.54 13.66
N ASP A 108 19.66 26.63 13.28
CA ASP A 108 19.81 27.82 14.15
C ASP A 108 18.70 28.85 13.89
N LYS A 109 18.14 28.86 12.67
CA LYS A 109 17.04 29.74 12.28
C LYS A 109 16.06 29.04 11.36
N VAL A 110 14.78 29.38 11.49
CA VAL A 110 13.69 28.94 10.61
C VAL A 110 13.08 30.15 9.91
N VAL A 111 12.96 30.07 8.60
CA VAL A 111 12.24 31.02 7.73
C VAL A 111 11.19 30.23 6.96
N ALA A 112 9.92 30.51 7.21
CA ALA A 112 8.84 29.70 6.65
C ALA A 112 7.59 30.53 6.31
N THR A 113 6.67 29.94 5.54
CA THR A 113 5.36 30.52 5.25
C THR A 113 4.54 30.68 6.53
N ASN A 114 3.86 31.81 6.68
CA ASN A 114 2.91 32.08 7.75
C ASN A 114 1.57 32.56 7.17
N GLY A 115 0.61 32.95 8.03
CA GLY A 115 -0.74 33.34 7.58
C GLY A 115 -0.81 34.56 6.65
N SER A 116 0.21 35.42 6.63
CA SER A 116 0.26 36.62 5.78
C SER A 116 1.28 36.55 4.65
N LEU A 117 2.30 35.70 4.76
CA LEU A 117 3.41 35.59 3.81
C LEU A 117 3.59 34.15 3.32
N ASN A 118 3.44 33.93 2.01
CA ASN A 118 3.79 32.66 1.36
C ASN A 118 5.22 32.72 0.79
N LEU A 119 6.16 32.02 1.44
CA LEU A 119 7.58 32.02 1.13
C LEU A 119 7.90 31.12 -0.09
N SER A 120 7.37 31.48 -1.26
CA SER A 120 7.61 30.76 -2.53
C SER A 120 8.59 31.49 -3.43
N SER A 121 9.53 30.73 -4.02
CA SER A 121 10.43 31.13 -5.11
C SER A 121 11.06 32.52 -4.91
N HIS A 122 10.58 33.55 -5.60
CA HIS A 122 11.13 34.91 -5.52
C HIS A 122 11.09 35.52 -4.12
N LEU A 123 10.00 35.34 -3.37
CA LEU A 123 9.90 35.85 -2.00
C LEU A 123 10.92 35.17 -1.07
N LYS A 124 11.20 33.88 -1.30
CA LYS A 124 12.24 33.15 -0.57
C LYS A 124 13.60 33.77 -0.86
N ARG A 125 13.92 34.01 -2.12
CA ARG A 125 15.16 34.71 -2.54
C ARG A 125 15.26 36.08 -1.89
N ASP A 126 14.21 36.90 -1.98
CA ASP A 126 14.25 38.30 -1.51
C ASP A 126 14.52 38.38 -0.01
N VAL A 127 13.87 37.54 0.79
CA VAL A 127 14.11 37.45 2.24
C VAL A 127 15.54 37.00 2.56
N LEU A 128 16.08 36.05 1.80
CA LEU A 128 17.46 35.57 2.01
C LEU A 128 18.50 36.61 1.60
N VAL A 129 18.27 37.33 0.50
CA VAL A 129 19.15 38.41 0.02
C VAL A 129 19.08 39.62 0.96
N GLU A 130 17.92 39.98 1.47
CA GLU A 130 17.77 41.02 2.47
C GLU A 130 18.56 40.68 3.75
N GLN A 131 18.54 39.42 4.17
CA GLN A 131 19.15 39.01 5.42
C GLN A 131 20.67 38.77 5.31
N TYR A 132 21.16 38.21 4.20
CA TYR A 132 22.55 37.77 4.06
C TYR A 132 23.32 38.47 2.94
N GLY A 133 22.64 39.25 2.09
CA GLY A 133 23.21 39.83 0.89
C GLY A 133 23.16 38.88 -0.32
N ASN A 134 23.37 39.45 -1.52
CA ASN A 134 23.52 38.65 -2.74
C ASN A 134 24.84 37.87 -2.67
N GLU A 135 24.80 36.57 -2.98
CA GLU A 135 25.92 35.63 -2.82
C GLU A 135 26.42 35.53 -1.36
N GLY A 136 25.59 35.90 -0.39
CA GLY A 136 25.91 35.84 1.04
C GLY A 136 25.59 34.51 1.72
N PHE A 137 25.04 33.53 0.99
CA PHE A 137 24.59 32.25 1.52
C PHE A 137 24.79 31.11 0.50
N ASP A 138 24.92 29.88 0.97
CA ASP A 138 24.81 28.69 0.12
C ASP A 138 23.41 28.10 0.25
N TYR A 139 22.87 27.50 -0.81
CA TYR A 139 21.49 27.01 -0.82
C TYR A 139 21.38 25.56 -1.30
N ILE A 140 20.67 24.74 -0.52
CA ILE A 140 20.30 23.36 -0.85
C ILE A 140 18.83 23.33 -1.29
N GLY A 141 18.56 22.82 -2.48
CA GLY A 141 17.21 22.71 -3.05
C GLY A 141 17.08 21.58 -4.08
N ASN A 142 15.88 21.41 -4.63
CA ASN A 142 15.57 20.32 -5.57
C ASN A 142 14.63 20.71 -6.73
N SER A 143 13.99 21.88 -6.65
CA SER A 143 12.84 22.23 -7.46
C SER A 143 13.13 23.33 -8.49
N LEU A 144 12.18 23.56 -9.40
CA LEU A 144 12.25 24.71 -10.33
C LEU A 144 12.14 26.05 -9.59
N ASP A 145 11.45 26.08 -8.45
CA ASP A 145 11.29 27.28 -7.62
C ASP A 145 12.60 27.72 -6.96
N ASP A 146 13.56 26.80 -6.86
CA ASP A 146 14.88 27.05 -6.26
C ASP A 146 15.86 27.70 -7.26
N ILE A 147 15.57 27.69 -8.56
CA ILE A 147 16.46 28.25 -9.58
C ILE A 147 16.72 29.74 -9.32
N VAL A 148 15.68 30.49 -8.95
CA VAL A 148 15.80 31.92 -8.66
C VAL A 148 16.53 32.19 -7.35
N VAL A 149 16.53 31.22 -6.43
CA VAL A 149 17.28 31.31 -5.17
C VAL A 149 18.75 30.98 -5.41
N TRP A 150 19.05 29.94 -6.21
CA TRP A 150 20.41 29.60 -6.63
C TRP A 150 21.09 30.73 -7.40
N ALA A 151 20.36 31.49 -8.22
CA ALA A 151 20.92 32.64 -8.93
C ALA A 151 21.46 33.75 -8.00
N SER A 152 21.00 33.80 -6.75
CA SER A 152 21.48 34.75 -5.73
C SER A 152 22.30 34.08 -4.63
N ALA A 153 22.52 32.77 -4.71
CA ALA A 153 23.33 32.00 -3.77
C ALA A 153 24.77 31.94 -4.26
N ARG A 154 25.72 31.86 -3.33
CA ARG A 154 27.14 31.67 -3.64
C ARG A 154 27.42 30.29 -4.21
N LYS A 155 26.84 29.25 -3.58
CA LYS A 155 26.93 27.86 -4.03
C LYS A 155 25.55 27.20 -4.01
N ALA A 156 25.28 26.42 -5.05
CA ALA A 156 24.08 25.62 -5.21
C ALA A 156 24.37 24.14 -4.95
N TYR A 157 23.66 23.55 -4.00
CA TYR A 157 23.62 22.10 -3.78
C TYR A 157 22.28 21.57 -4.30
N VAL A 158 22.34 20.71 -5.29
CA VAL A 158 21.14 20.21 -5.98
C VAL A 158 20.84 18.80 -5.51
N VAL A 159 19.73 18.62 -4.79
CA VAL A 159 19.33 17.33 -4.22
C VAL A 159 18.21 16.73 -5.05
N ASN A 160 18.34 15.46 -5.47
CA ASN A 160 17.31 14.68 -6.15
C ASN A 160 16.46 15.51 -7.16
N PRO A 161 17.10 16.19 -8.14
CA PRO A 161 16.46 17.26 -8.90
C PRO A 161 15.24 16.78 -9.68
N GLU A 162 14.20 17.61 -9.72
CA GLU A 162 13.07 17.37 -10.63
C GLU A 162 13.54 17.40 -12.10
N ARG A 163 12.73 16.82 -13.01
CA ARG A 163 13.09 16.73 -14.43
C ARG A 163 13.39 18.12 -15.00
N GLY A 164 14.62 18.29 -15.50
CA GLY A 164 15.09 19.54 -16.12
C GLY A 164 15.70 20.56 -15.15
N VAL A 165 15.56 20.38 -13.83
CA VAL A 165 16.15 21.28 -12.83
C VAL A 165 17.68 21.24 -12.90
N GLU A 166 18.26 20.05 -12.98
CA GLU A 166 19.71 19.86 -13.03
C GLU A 166 20.38 20.67 -14.15
N LYS A 167 19.82 20.63 -15.37
CA LYS A 167 20.35 21.40 -16.50
C LYS A 167 20.26 22.90 -16.28
N ARG A 168 19.16 23.37 -15.67
CA ARG A 168 18.94 24.80 -15.41
C ARG A 168 19.80 25.31 -14.26
N ALA A 169 20.03 24.48 -13.24
CA ALA A 169 20.94 24.78 -12.14
C ALA A 169 22.39 24.84 -12.66
N ALA A 170 22.82 23.85 -13.45
CA ALA A 170 24.15 23.83 -14.06
C ALA A 170 24.41 25.06 -14.94
N ALA A 171 23.38 25.57 -15.62
CA ALA A 171 23.49 26.78 -16.44
C ALA A 171 23.77 28.06 -15.62
N GLN A 172 23.54 28.06 -14.29
CA GLN A 172 23.90 29.19 -13.41
C GLN A 172 25.41 29.26 -13.11
N GLY A 173 26.14 28.16 -13.33
CA GLY A 173 27.60 28.12 -13.14
C GLY A 173 28.10 28.07 -11.69
N ASN A 174 27.21 28.04 -10.68
CA ASN A 174 27.55 28.00 -9.26
C ASN A 174 27.16 26.69 -8.53
N VAL A 175 26.91 25.61 -9.28
CA VAL A 175 26.60 24.28 -8.71
C VAL A 175 27.85 23.66 -8.13
N GLU A 176 27.83 23.42 -6.82
CA GLU A 176 28.93 22.76 -6.09
C GLU A 176 28.79 21.23 -6.14
N GLU A 177 27.60 20.71 -5.85
CA GLU A 177 27.36 19.28 -5.71
C GLU A 177 25.94 18.90 -6.15
N ILE A 178 25.80 17.71 -6.74
CA ILE A 178 24.52 17.10 -7.10
C ILE A 178 24.35 15.78 -6.35
N ILE A 179 23.40 15.74 -5.41
CA ILE A 179 23.13 14.58 -4.55
C ILE A 179 21.99 13.74 -5.14
N ARG A 180 22.25 12.45 -5.38
CA ARG A 180 21.26 11.48 -5.92
C ARG A 180 21.00 10.33 -4.94
N SER A 181 20.48 10.67 -3.77
CA SER A 181 20.24 9.72 -2.68
C SER A 181 18.89 8.99 -2.77
N ASN A 182 17.93 9.49 -3.57
CA ASN A 182 16.57 8.95 -3.66
C ASN A 182 16.19 8.62 -5.12
N THR A 183 16.69 7.50 -5.64
CA THR A 183 16.35 7.02 -6.99
C THR A 183 15.21 6.02 -6.96
N THR A 184 14.11 6.33 -7.65
CA THR A 184 13.00 5.40 -7.84
C THR A 184 13.40 4.28 -8.80
N ARG A 185 13.27 3.03 -8.38
CA ARG A 185 13.57 1.85 -9.23
C ARG A 185 12.28 1.15 -9.67
N PRO A 186 12.27 0.41 -10.78
CA PRO A 186 11.10 -0.39 -11.19
C PRO A 186 10.61 -1.37 -10.10
N LYS A 187 11.54 -1.88 -9.28
CA LYS A 187 11.22 -2.74 -8.13
C LYS A 187 10.35 -2.04 -7.09
N ASP A 188 10.49 -0.71 -6.92
CA ASP A 188 9.66 0.06 -5.99
C ASP A 188 8.21 0.10 -6.47
N TRP A 189 7.98 0.20 -7.78
CA TRP A 189 6.64 0.09 -8.37
C TRP A 189 6.04 -1.31 -8.23
N ILE A 190 6.80 -2.36 -8.51
CA ILE A 190 6.35 -3.75 -8.31
C ILE A 190 5.93 -3.98 -6.85
N LYS A 191 6.68 -3.39 -5.91
CA LYS A 191 6.37 -3.45 -4.47
C LYS A 191 5.13 -2.63 -4.12
N ALA A 192 4.97 -1.42 -4.66
CA ALA A 192 3.83 -0.53 -4.40
C ALA A 192 2.52 -1.07 -4.99
N LEU A 193 2.55 -1.58 -6.23
CA LEU A 193 1.41 -2.23 -6.87
C LEU A 193 1.09 -3.59 -6.23
N ARG A 194 2.02 -4.14 -5.45
CA ARG A 194 1.95 -5.45 -4.79
C ARG A 194 1.62 -6.57 -5.79
N LEU A 195 2.34 -6.63 -6.91
CA LEU A 195 2.09 -7.64 -7.96
C LEU A 195 2.16 -9.09 -7.44
N HIS A 196 2.96 -9.35 -6.40
CA HIS A 196 2.98 -10.66 -5.73
C HIS A 196 1.60 -11.07 -5.13
N GLN A 197 0.75 -10.10 -4.76
CA GLN A 197 -0.61 -10.38 -4.26
C GLN A 197 -1.58 -10.73 -5.39
N TRP A 198 -1.23 -10.50 -6.66
CA TRP A 198 -2.06 -10.91 -7.80
C TRP A 198 -2.16 -12.43 -7.92
N MET A 199 -1.26 -13.18 -7.27
CA MET A 199 -1.38 -14.62 -7.11
C MET A 199 -2.76 -15.05 -6.59
N LYS A 200 -3.39 -14.24 -5.72
CA LYS A 200 -4.74 -14.51 -5.22
C LYS A 200 -5.81 -14.49 -6.31
N ASN A 201 -5.57 -13.73 -7.38
CA ASN A 201 -6.48 -13.63 -8.51
C ASN A 201 -6.42 -14.87 -9.42
N ILE A 202 -5.52 -15.83 -9.17
CA ILE A 202 -5.57 -17.15 -9.85
C ILE A 202 -6.93 -17.83 -9.62
N LEU A 203 -7.61 -17.51 -8.51
CA LEU A 203 -8.97 -17.98 -8.23
C LEU A 203 -10.00 -17.61 -9.32
N ILE A 204 -9.74 -16.59 -10.14
CA ILE A 204 -10.56 -16.22 -11.30
C ILE A 204 -10.61 -17.36 -12.34
N PHE A 205 -9.60 -18.23 -12.38
CA PHE A 205 -9.57 -19.36 -13.31
C PHE A 205 -10.25 -20.63 -12.75
N VAL A 206 -10.71 -20.63 -11.49
CA VAL A 206 -11.40 -21.80 -10.89
C VAL A 206 -12.63 -22.21 -11.71
N PRO A 207 -13.53 -21.30 -12.14
CA PRO A 207 -14.69 -21.67 -12.96
C PRO A 207 -14.30 -22.31 -14.29
N LEU A 208 -13.20 -21.83 -14.90
CA LEU A 208 -12.67 -22.35 -16.16
C LEU A 208 -12.13 -23.78 -16.00
N LEU A 209 -11.45 -24.04 -14.88
CA LEU A 209 -10.96 -25.38 -14.50
C LEU A 209 -12.14 -26.33 -14.26
N THR A 210 -13.13 -25.92 -13.47
CA THR A 210 -14.28 -26.77 -13.13
C THR A 210 -15.22 -27.04 -14.30
N ALA A 211 -15.21 -26.17 -15.32
CA ALA A 211 -15.96 -26.36 -16.56
C ALA A 211 -15.20 -27.19 -17.61
N HIS A 212 -13.96 -27.62 -17.33
CA HIS A 212 -13.09 -28.34 -18.27
C HIS A 212 -12.79 -27.56 -19.57
N LEU A 213 -12.83 -26.23 -19.53
CA LEU A 213 -12.66 -25.34 -20.69
C LEU A 213 -11.25 -24.74 -20.81
N LEU A 214 -10.26 -25.27 -20.08
CA LEU A 214 -8.88 -24.75 -20.08
C LEU A 214 -8.18 -24.83 -21.44
N THR A 215 -8.64 -25.70 -22.34
CA THR A 215 -8.10 -25.84 -23.70
C THR A 215 -8.72 -24.84 -24.69
N ASN A 216 -9.79 -24.14 -24.29
CA ASN A 216 -10.48 -23.19 -25.16
C ASN A 216 -9.83 -21.80 -25.09
N ILE A 217 -9.09 -21.45 -26.15
CA ILE A 217 -8.31 -20.22 -26.23
C ILE A 217 -9.12 -18.94 -25.98
N PRO A 218 -10.31 -18.73 -26.61
CA PRO A 218 -11.18 -17.59 -26.28
C PRO A 218 -11.48 -17.40 -24.79
N PHE A 219 -11.88 -18.48 -24.09
CA PHE A 219 -12.17 -18.39 -22.65
C PHE A 219 -10.92 -18.14 -21.81
N VAL A 220 -9.77 -18.71 -22.19
CA VAL A 220 -8.49 -18.42 -21.52
C VAL A 220 -8.13 -16.94 -21.67
N LEU A 221 -8.30 -16.36 -22.86
CA LEU A 221 -8.04 -14.93 -23.09
C LEU A 221 -8.97 -14.02 -22.27
N GLN A 222 -10.26 -14.35 -22.19
CA GLN A 222 -11.21 -13.63 -21.33
C GLN A 222 -10.81 -13.74 -19.85
N GLY A 223 -10.40 -14.92 -19.39
CA GLY A 223 -9.89 -15.13 -18.04
C GLY A 223 -8.63 -14.32 -17.74
N LEU A 224 -7.71 -14.19 -18.71
CA LEU A 224 -6.50 -13.36 -18.60
C LEU A 224 -6.84 -11.87 -18.52
N LEU A 225 -7.81 -11.38 -19.31
CA LEU A 225 -8.31 -10.01 -19.21
C LEU A 225 -8.95 -9.75 -17.85
N ALA A 226 -9.79 -10.67 -17.37
CA ALA A 226 -10.39 -10.60 -16.05
C ALA A 226 -9.33 -10.55 -14.94
N PHE A 227 -8.31 -11.41 -15.02
CA PHE A 227 -7.17 -11.40 -14.11
C PHE A 227 -6.43 -10.06 -14.11
N LEU A 228 -6.19 -9.48 -15.29
CA LEU A 228 -5.53 -8.18 -15.43
C LEU A 228 -6.36 -7.05 -14.81
N PHE A 229 -7.64 -6.89 -15.19
CA PHE A 229 -8.48 -5.81 -14.67
C PHE A 229 -8.75 -5.94 -13.17
N PHE A 230 -8.94 -7.17 -12.68
CA PHE A 230 -9.04 -7.42 -11.24
C PHE A 230 -7.73 -7.09 -10.51
N GLY A 231 -6.58 -7.42 -11.12
CA GLY A 231 -5.25 -7.06 -10.64
C GLY A 231 -5.06 -5.55 -10.52
N LEU A 232 -5.38 -4.80 -11.57
CA LEU A 232 -5.30 -3.34 -11.60
C LEU A 232 -6.20 -2.69 -10.54
N CYS A 233 -7.44 -3.18 -10.39
CA CYS A 233 -8.35 -2.76 -9.33
C CYS A 233 -7.82 -3.08 -7.93
N ALA A 234 -7.24 -4.26 -7.71
CA ALA A 234 -6.61 -4.58 -6.42
C ALA A 234 -5.41 -3.66 -6.14
N SER A 235 -4.58 -3.39 -7.15
CA SER A 235 -3.44 -2.49 -7.02
C SER A 235 -3.85 -1.05 -6.72
N SER A 236 -4.92 -0.52 -7.31
CA SER A 236 -5.41 0.83 -6.98
C SER A 236 -5.82 0.94 -5.51
N VAL A 237 -6.51 -0.06 -4.97
CA VAL A 237 -6.87 -0.12 -3.54
C VAL A 237 -5.62 -0.22 -2.66
N TYR A 238 -4.61 -0.97 -3.06
CA TYR A 238 -3.34 -1.04 -2.31
C TYR A 238 -2.59 0.29 -2.30
N LEU A 239 -2.54 1.02 -3.42
CA LEU A 239 -1.93 2.35 -3.47
C LEU A 239 -2.71 3.33 -2.58
N LEU A 240 -4.04 3.35 -2.67
CA LEU A 240 -4.88 4.21 -1.81
C LEU A 240 -4.64 3.93 -0.33
N ASN A 241 -4.59 2.66 0.06
CA ASN A 241 -4.31 2.27 1.44
C ASN A 241 -2.89 2.65 1.88
N ASP A 242 -1.86 2.45 1.05
CA ASP A 242 -0.48 2.83 1.39
C ASP A 242 -0.33 4.35 1.55
N LEU A 243 -1.11 5.15 0.81
CA LEU A 243 -1.19 6.60 1.02
C LEU A 243 -1.89 6.93 2.35
N LEU A 244 -3.10 6.41 2.58
CA LEU A 244 -3.86 6.70 3.81
C LEU A 244 -3.12 6.22 5.08
N ASP A 245 -2.36 5.14 5.01
CA ASP A 245 -1.66 4.57 6.16
C ASP A 245 -0.19 5.04 6.31
N LEU A 246 0.24 6.10 5.61
CA LEU A 246 1.63 6.63 5.65
C LEU A 246 2.20 6.75 7.07
N ASN A 247 1.48 7.40 7.98
CA ASN A 247 1.95 7.62 9.36
C ASN A 247 2.10 6.29 10.13
N ASP A 248 1.13 5.39 9.99
CA ASP A 248 1.16 4.08 10.68
C ASP A 248 2.26 3.17 10.11
N ASP A 249 2.44 3.21 8.79
CA ASP A 249 3.45 2.41 8.11
C ASP A 249 4.86 2.83 8.53
N ARG A 250 5.13 4.12 8.74
CA ARG A 250 6.43 4.63 9.20
C ARG A 250 6.79 4.19 10.61
N HIS A 251 5.80 4.07 11.49
CA HIS A 251 5.99 3.55 12.86
C HIS A 251 6.22 2.04 12.91
N HIS A 252 5.94 1.32 11.83
CA HIS A 252 6.00 -0.13 11.81
C HIS A 252 7.38 -0.66 11.38
N LYS A 253 7.91 -1.64 12.13
CA LYS A 253 9.24 -2.25 11.94
C LYS A 253 9.58 -2.57 10.46
N SER A 254 8.71 -3.30 9.77
CA SER A 254 8.89 -3.67 8.35
C SER A 254 8.20 -2.74 7.34
N LYS A 255 7.00 -2.21 7.63
CA LYS A 255 6.21 -1.40 6.68
C LYS A 255 6.79 0.00 6.46
N ARG A 256 7.67 0.49 7.33
CA ARG A 256 8.41 1.76 7.11
C ARG A 256 9.21 1.76 5.81
N ASN A 257 9.60 0.57 5.35
CA ASN A 257 10.32 0.37 4.09
C ASN A 257 9.40 0.29 2.85
N ARG A 258 8.10 0.57 2.99
CA ARG A 258 7.19 0.69 1.84
C ARG A 258 7.59 1.90 0.99
N PRO A 259 7.43 1.84 -0.34
CA PRO A 259 7.90 2.89 -1.24
C PRO A 259 7.39 4.30 -0.91
N PHE A 260 6.10 4.46 -0.58
CA PHE A 260 5.55 5.76 -0.19
C PHE A 260 5.97 6.18 1.23
N ALA A 261 5.91 5.26 2.21
CA ALA A 261 6.31 5.54 3.59
C ALA A 261 7.78 6.01 3.71
N SER A 262 8.67 5.40 2.93
CA SER A 262 10.11 5.74 2.88
C SER A 262 10.46 6.91 1.94
N GLY A 263 9.49 7.47 1.22
CA GLY A 263 9.68 8.56 0.26
C GLY A 263 10.36 8.17 -1.06
N LYS A 264 10.53 6.88 -1.36
CA LYS A 264 11.09 6.40 -2.66
C LYS A 264 10.14 6.63 -3.83
N LEU A 265 8.84 6.56 -3.56
CA LEU A 265 7.80 6.98 -4.48
C LEU A 265 7.15 8.25 -3.95
N SER A 266 7.04 9.26 -4.81
CA SER A 266 6.37 10.50 -4.49
C SER A 266 4.88 10.27 -4.23
N ILE A 267 4.35 10.97 -3.23
CA ILE A 267 2.92 11.00 -2.93
C ILE A 267 2.10 11.50 -4.13
N ARG A 268 2.60 12.52 -4.86
CA ARG A 268 1.92 13.07 -6.06
C ARG A 268 1.65 11.96 -7.08
N VAL A 269 2.66 11.14 -7.32
CA VAL A 269 2.60 10.04 -8.27
C VAL A 269 1.63 8.96 -7.81
N GLY A 270 1.57 8.66 -6.51
CA GLY A 270 0.57 7.75 -5.94
C GLY A 270 -0.87 8.25 -6.13
N LEU A 271 -1.10 9.55 -5.87
CA LEU A 271 -2.41 10.21 -6.02
C LEU A 271 -2.91 10.20 -7.47
N LEU A 272 -2.01 10.22 -8.46
CA LEU A 272 -2.36 10.07 -9.87
C LEU A 272 -2.52 8.59 -10.26
N ALA A 273 -1.65 7.72 -9.77
CA ALA A 273 -1.63 6.31 -10.17
C ALA A 273 -2.87 5.54 -9.70
N PHE A 274 -3.35 5.74 -8.47
CA PHE A 274 -4.51 4.98 -7.98
C PHE A 274 -5.80 5.22 -8.79
N PRO A 275 -6.23 6.47 -9.12
CA PRO A 275 -7.43 6.68 -9.92
C PRO A 275 -7.21 6.27 -11.37
N SER A 276 -6.01 6.42 -11.93
CA SER A 276 -5.71 5.95 -13.29
C SER A 276 -5.84 4.43 -13.40
N LEU A 277 -5.27 3.67 -12.46
CA LEU A 277 -5.40 2.20 -12.43
C LEU A 277 -6.86 1.78 -12.25
N LEU A 278 -7.61 2.48 -11.40
CA LEU A 278 -9.03 2.22 -11.17
C LEU A 278 -9.86 2.49 -12.44
N GLY A 279 -9.60 3.61 -13.11
CA GLY A 279 -10.25 3.98 -14.36
C GLY A 279 -9.96 2.99 -15.47
N ILE A 280 -8.69 2.58 -15.65
CA ILE A 280 -8.31 1.55 -16.63
C ILE A 280 -9.00 0.23 -16.31
N ALA A 281 -9.08 -0.17 -15.03
CA ALA A 281 -9.72 -1.42 -14.63
C ALA A 281 -11.23 -1.42 -14.96
N PHE A 282 -11.97 -0.37 -14.59
CA PHE A 282 -13.42 -0.33 -14.81
C PHE A 282 -13.82 -0.02 -16.25
N ILE A 283 -13.12 0.90 -16.93
CA ILE A 283 -13.41 1.20 -18.34
C ILE A 283 -13.05 -0.02 -19.19
N GLY A 284 -11.87 -0.62 -18.94
CA GLY A 284 -11.44 -1.84 -19.62
C GLY A 284 -12.40 -3.00 -19.38
N SER A 285 -12.85 -3.20 -18.14
CA SER A 285 -13.82 -4.26 -17.83
C SER A 285 -15.17 -4.03 -18.48
N ALA A 286 -15.67 -2.79 -18.50
CA ALA A 286 -16.98 -2.47 -19.07
C ALA A 286 -17.01 -2.60 -20.61
N VAL A 287 -15.87 -2.38 -21.28
CA VAL A 287 -15.78 -2.45 -22.74
C VAL A 287 -15.47 -3.86 -23.23
N LEU A 288 -14.62 -4.61 -22.52
CA LEU A 288 -14.05 -5.87 -23.02
C LEU A 288 -14.60 -7.14 -22.35
N LEU A 289 -15.35 -7.01 -21.25
CA LEU A 289 -15.90 -8.13 -20.51
C LEU A 289 -17.41 -7.95 -20.28
N PRO A 290 -18.14 -9.02 -19.94
CA PRO A 290 -19.56 -8.93 -19.59
C PRO A 290 -19.83 -7.95 -18.44
N TRP A 291 -21.01 -7.32 -18.44
CA TRP A 291 -21.36 -6.32 -17.44
C TRP A 291 -21.42 -6.91 -16.02
N GLU A 292 -21.74 -8.20 -15.91
CA GLU A 292 -21.75 -8.99 -14.67
C GLU A 292 -20.37 -8.99 -14.00
N PHE A 293 -19.28 -9.06 -14.79
CA PHE A 293 -17.93 -8.96 -14.27
C PHE A 293 -17.66 -7.56 -13.71
N THR A 294 -18.07 -6.51 -14.43
CA THR A 294 -17.92 -5.13 -13.97
C THR A 294 -18.71 -4.87 -12.69
N ALA A 295 -19.94 -5.37 -12.58
CA ALA A 295 -20.74 -5.32 -11.36
C ALA A 295 -20.06 -6.05 -10.19
N THR A 296 -19.48 -7.23 -10.45
CA THR A 296 -18.71 -7.99 -9.46
C THR A 296 -17.45 -7.23 -9.01
N LEU A 297 -16.75 -6.57 -9.94
CA LEU A 297 -15.58 -5.76 -9.65
C LEU A 297 -15.92 -4.54 -8.78
N ILE A 298 -17.08 -3.91 -9.00
CA ILE A 298 -17.63 -2.85 -8.14
C ILE A 298 -17.89 -3.39 -6.74
N GLY A 299 -18.57 -4.54 -6.63
CA GLY A 299 -18.83 -5.21 -5.36
C GLY A 299 -17.54 -5.54 -4.60
N TYR A 300 -16.52 -6.04 -5.29
CA TYR A 300 -15.19 -6.29 -4.74
C TYR A 300 -14.54 -5.00 -4.22
N TYR A 301 -14.58 -3.93 -5.00
CA TYR A 301 -14.00 -2.64 -4.61
C TYR A 301 -14.67 -2.09 -3.34
N ILE A 302 -16.00 -2.07 -3.30
CA ILE A 302 -16.78 -1.63 -2.13
C ILE A 302 -16.46 -2.48 -0.91
N LEU A 303 -16.47 -3.82 -1.04
CA LEU A 303 -16.16 -4.72 0.06
C LEU A 303 -14.73 -4.51 0.58
N THR A 304 -13.76 -4.28 -0.32
CA THR A 304 -12.36 -4.05 0.07
C THR A 304 -12.20 -2.71 0.80
N LEU A 305 -12.90 -1.66 0.38
CA LEU A 305 -12.92 -0.37 1.07
C LEU A 305 -13.60 -0.49 2.45
N ALA A 306 -14.78 -1.11 2.51
CA ALA A 306 -15.51 -1.34 3.76
C ALA A 306 -14.68 -2.16 4.76
N TYR A 307 -13.96 -3.17 4.26
CA TYR A 307 -13.00 -3.93 5.04
C TYR A 307 -11.87 -3.06 5.59
N SER A 308 -11.23 -2.26 4.73
CA SER A 308 -10.08 -1.43 5.08
C SER A 308 -10.43 -0.34 6.09
N LEU A 309 -11.63 0.26 5.99
CA LEU A 309 -12.10 1.35 6.83
C LEU A 309 -12.66 0.87 8.18
N SER A 310 -13.49 -0.18 8.18
CA SER A 310 -14.31 -0.54 9.36
C SER A 310 -14.27 -2.03 9.70
N MET A 311 -14.55 -2.93 8.75
CA MET A 311 -14.82 -4.34 9.09
C MET A 311 -13.60 -5.05 9.67
N LYS A 312 -12.37 -4.66 9.30
CA LYS A 312 -11.12 -5.21 9.86
C LYS A 312 -11.02 -5.11 11.38
N ARG A 313 -11.78 -4.19 12.00
CA ARG A 313 -11.78 -3.93 13.45
C ARG A 313 -12.82 -4.75 14.22
N LYS A 314 -13.75 -5.41 13.53
CA LYS A 314 -14.86 -6.17 14.12
C LYS A 314 -14.51 -7.66 14.15
N MET A 315 -14.69 -8.29 15.30
CA MET A 315 -14.46 -9.73 15.50
C MET A 315 -15.38 -10.54 14.57
N VAL A 316 -14.88 -11.63 14.00
CA VAL A 316 -15.58 -12.55 13.08
C VAL A 316 -15.95 -11.93 11.73
N VAL A 317 -16.44 -10.70 11.72
CA VAL A 317 -16.76 -9.95 10.49
C VAL A 317 -15.51 -9.84 9.61
N ASP A 318 -14.32 -9.64 10.18
CA ASP A 318 -13.10 -9.53 9.41
C ASP A 318 -12.74 -10.83 8.65
N VAL A 319 -12.83 -12.00 9.29
CA VAL A 319 -12.56 -13.30 8.64
C VAL A 319 -13.63 -13.70 7.65
N ILE A 320 -14.90 -13.38 7.92
CA ILE A 320 -16.00 -13.56 6.95
C ILE A 320 -15.78 -12.66 5.74
N SER A 321 -15.43 -11.38 5.95
CA SER A 321 -15.09 -10.47 4.84
C SER A 321 -13.90 -10.96 4.03
N LEU A 322 -12.86 -11.52 4.67
CA LEU A 322 -11.74 -12.12 3.96
C LEU A 322 -12.18 -13.32 3.13
N ALA A 323 -13.02 -14.21 3.67
CA ALA A 323 -13.58 -15.33 2.93
C ALA A 323 -14.39 -14.87 1.71
N LEU A 324 -15.28 -13.88 1.88
CA LEU A 324 -16.04 -13.26 0.79
C LEU A 324 -15.14 -12.62 -0.27
N LEU A 325 -14.06 -11.93 0.14
CA LEU A 325 -13.09 -11.34 -0.78
C LEU A 325 -12.35 -12.39 -1.59
N TYR A 326 -12.13 -13.60 -1.08
CA TYR A 326 -11.59 -14.69 -1.88
C TYR A 326 -12.65 -15.31 -2.80
N THR A 327 -13.85 -15.59 -2.28
CA THR A 327 -14.96 -16.16 -3.08
C THR A 327 -15.39 -15.25 -4.23
N ILE A 328 -15.40 -13.92 -4.06
CA ILE A 328 -15.77 -12.98 -5.13
C ILE A 328 -14.81 -13.03 -6.32
N ARG A 329 -13.58 -13.53 -6.16
CA ARG A 329 -12.66 -13.77 -7.29
C ARG A 329 -13.14 -14.92 -8.17
N ILE A 330 -13.67 -15.97 -7.55
CA ILE A 330 -14.30 -17.08 -8.28
C ILE A 330 -15.56 -16.59 -8.99
N ILE A 331 -16.38 -15.77 -8.31
CA ILE A 331 -17.57 -15.13 -8.91
C ILE A 331 -17.17 -14.26 -10.11
N ALA A 332 -16.14 -13.43 -9.97
CA ALA A 332 -15.61 -12.64 -11.07
C ALA A 332 -15.17 -13.51 -12.25
N GLY A 333 -14.47 -14.62 -12.00
CA GLY A 333 -14.13 -15.59 -13.05
C GLY A 333 -15.34 -16.09 -13.82
N ALA A 334 -16.39 -16.50 -13.11
CA ALA A 334 -17.60 -17.03 -13.73
C ALA A 334 -18.34 -15.98 -14.55
N CYS A 335 -18.50 -14.77 -13.99
CA CYS A 335 -19.11 -13.65 -14.69
C CYS A 335 -18.32 -13.21 -15.92
N ALA A 336 -16.98 -13.24 -15.88
CA ALA A 336 -16.15 -12.90 -17.04
C ALA A 336 -16.31 -13.89 -18.20
N LEU A 337 -16.54 -15.16 -17.86
CA LEU A 337 -16.61 -16.28 -18.80
C LEU A 337 -18.06 -16.65 -19.18
N ASN A 338 -19.07 -15.96 -18.62
CA ASN A 338 -20.49 -16.33 -18.71
C ASN A 338 -20.76 -17.79 -18.32
N LEU A 339 -20.12 -18.26 -17.26
CA LEU A 339 -20.32 -19.59 -16.70
C LEU A 339 -21.24 -19.54 -15.49
N GLU A 340 -22.11 -20.54 -15.36
CA GLU A 340 -22.95 -20.70 -14.17
C GLU A 340 -22.13 -21.30 -13.01
N LEU A 341 -22.22 -20.67 -11.84
CA LEU A 341 -21.62 -21.21 -10.63
C LEU A 341 -22.58 -22.14 -9.92
N THR A 342 -22.07 -23.31 -9.55
CA THR A 342 -22.83 -24.22 -8.69
C THR A 342 -22.80 -23.72 -7.25
N PHE A 343 -23.90 -23.93 -6.53
CA PHE A 343 -23.99 -23.69 -5.09
C PHE A 343 -22.83 -24.37 -4.35
N TRP A 344 -22.46 -25.58 -4.76
CA TRP A 344 -21.40 -26.39 -4.17
C TRP A 344 -20.02 -25.71 -4.23
N ILE A 345 -19.63 -25.14 -5.38
CA ILE A 345 -18.34 -24.44 -5.52
C ILE A 345 -18.30 -23.22 -4.59
N LEU A 346 -19.40 -22.46 -4.50
CA LEU A 346 -19.48 -21.30 -3.62
C LEU A 346 -19.44 -21.68 -2.14
N ALA A 347 -20.20 -22.70 -1.73
CA ALA A 347 -20.20 -23.19 -0.35
C ALA A 347 -18.82 -23.73 0.05
N PHE A 348 -18.20 -24.53 -0.82
CA PHE A 348 -16.84 -25.06 -0.63
C PHE A 348 -15.83 -23.93 -0.46
N SER A 349 -15.84 -22.97 -1.40
CA SER A 349 -14.99 -21.78 -1.39
C SER A 349 -15.13 -20.99 -0.08
N MET A 350 -16.35 -20.74 0.37
CA MET A 350 -16.61 -19.98 1.59
C MET A 350 -16.01 -20.66 2.83
N PHE A 351 -16.24 -21.96 3.02
CA PHE A 351 -15.69 -22.70 4.16
C PHE A 351 -14.16 -22.87 4.09
N MET A 352 -13.60 -23.10 2.90
CA MET A 352 -12.15 -23.17 2.70
C MET A 352 -11.48 -21.84 3.02
N PHE A 353 -11.98 -20.74 2.47
CA PHE A 353 -11.36 -19.43 2.67
C PHE A 353 -11.60 -18.88 4.07
N LEU A 354 -12.71 -19.23 4.73
CA LEU A 354 -12.91 -18.92 6.15
C LEU A 354 -11.88 -19.65 7.03
N SER A 355 -11.62 -20.94 6.76
CA SER A 355 -10.56 -21.69 7.43
C SER A 355 -9.20 -21.02 7.25
N LEU A 356 -8.81 -20.68 6.02
CA LEU A 356 -7.54 -19.98 5.75
C LEU A 356 -7.48 -18.57 6.35
N ALA A 357 -8.60 -17.83 6.40
CA ALA A 357 -8.66 -16.53 7.05
C ALA A 357 -8.43 -16.64 8.57
N LEU A 358 -8.98 -17.68 9.20
CA LEU A 358 -8.79 -18.00 10.62
C LEU A 358 -7.35 -18.45 10.90
N VAL A 359 -6.72 -19.22 10.01
CA VAL A 359 -5.27 -19.54 10.09
C VAL A 359 -4.44 -18.25 10.18
N LYS A 360 -4.74 -17.27 9.32
CA LYS A 360 -4.05 -15.98 9.32
C LYS A 360 -4.27 -15.21 10.64
N ARG A 361 -5.48 -15.23 11.20
CA ARG A 361 -5.76 -14.61 12.50
C ARG A 361 -5.01 -15.30 13.63
N TYR A 362 -5.01 -16.62 13.63
CA TYR A 362 -4.31 -17.41 14.63
C TYR A 362 -2.81 -17.09 14.63
N ALA A 363 -2.17 -17.05 13.46
CA ALA A 363 -0.75 -16.71 13.35
C ALA A 363 -0.43 -15.33 13.94
N GLU A 364 -1.23 -14.30 13.62
CA GLU A 364 -1.03 -12.94 14.15
C GLU A 364 -1.28 -12.84 15.67
N LEU A 365 -2.28 -13.54 16.21
CA LEU A 365 -2.55 -13.56 17.66
C LEU A 365 -1.49 -14.32 18.44
N ARG A 366 -0.95 -15.40 17.87
CA ARG A 366 0.15 -16.16 18.46
C ARG A 366 1.41 -15.30 18.56
N GLU A 367 1.72 -14.53 17.50
CA GLU A 367 2.83 -13.57 17.52
C GLU A 367 2.63 -12.47 18.58
N ALA A 368 1.40 -11.96 18.72
CA ALA A 368 1.05 -11.00 19.76
C ALA A 368 1.24 -11.57 21.17
N LYS A 369 0.78 -12.80 21.42
CA LYS A 369 0.94 -13.52 22.70
C LYS A 369 2.41 -13.73 23.04
N HIS A 370 3.21 -14.19 22.08
CA HIS A 370 4.66 -14.37 22.26
C HIS A 370 5.41 -13.05 22.51
N SER A 371 4.91 -11.94 21.98
CA SER A 371 5.50 -10.61 22.20
C SER A 371 5.13 -9.99 23.55
N GLY A 372 4.51 -10.76 24.47
CA GLY A 372 4.10 -10.30 25.79
C GLY A 372 2.95 -9.27 25.77
N ARG A 373 2.24 -9.13 24.65
CA ARG A 373 1.10 -8.22 24.55
C ARG A 373 -0.14 -8.92 25.11
N THR A 374 -0.69 -8.36 26.19
CA THR A 374 -1.93 -8.82 26.83
C THR A 374 -3.15 -8.00 26.40
N GLU A 375 -2.92 -6.82 25.83
CA GLU A 375 -3.98 -5.93 25.38
C GLU A 375 -4.56 -6.33 24.02
N LYS A 376 -5.75 -5.79 23.73
CA LYS A 376 -6.42 -5.91 22.44
C LYS A 376 -5.48 -5.59 21.29
N THR A 377 -5.40 -6.48 20.30
CA THR A 377 -4.49 -6.30 19.17
C THR A 377 -4.80 -5.00 18.44
N ARG A 378 -3.82 -4.08 18.31
CA ARG A 378 -4.00 -2.74 17.72
C ARG A 378 -4.67 -2.83 16.35
N GLY A 379 -5.87 -2.24 16.23
CA GLY A 379 -6.66 -2.22 15.00
C GLY A 379 -7.47 -3.48 14.69
N ARG A 380 -7.58 -4.43 15.65
CA ARG A 380 -8.34 -5.69 15.52
C ARG A 380 -9.26 -5.92 16.72
N GLY A 381 -10.29 -6.72 16.50
CA GLY A 381 -11.33 -7.03 17.49
C GLY A 381 -11.04 -8.21 18.42
N TYR A 382 -9.78 -8.65 18.51
CA TYR A 382 -9.40 -9.94 19.12
C TYR A 382 -8.42 -9.78 20.30
N TYR A 383 -8.48 -10.74 21.20
CA TYR A 383 -7.56 -10.93 22.33
C TYR A 383 -6.63 -12.13 22.09
N PRO A 384 -5.40 -12.09 22.60
CA PRO A 384 -4.46 -13.21 22.51
C PRO A 384 -5.00 -14.54 23.08
N ASP A 385 -5.98 -14.49 23.98
CA ASP A 385 -6.60 -15.68 24.57
C ASP A 385 -7.69 -16.31 23.70
N ASP A 386 -8.12 -15.65 22.63
CA ASP A 386 -9.09 -16.21 21.66
C ASP A 386 -8.49 -17.31 20.78
N LEU A 387 -7.20 -17.64 20.93
CA LEU A 387 -6.45 -18.56 20.07
C LEU A 387 -7.11 -19.95 19.96
N GLU A 388 -7.51 -20.53 21.09
CA GLU A 388 -8.11 -21.88 21.12
C GLU A 388 -9.44 -21.90 20.37
N MET A 389 -10.30 -20.91 20.63
CA MET A 389 -11.58 -20.75 19.94
C MET A 389 -11.39 -20.57 18.43
N ILE A 390 -10.46 -19.70 18.02
CA ILE A 390 -10.13 -19.47 16.60
C ILE A 390 -9.63 -20.74 15.93
N SER A 391 -8.82 -21.54 16.64
CA SER A 391 -8.32 -22.81 16.11
C SER A 391 -9.44 -23.83 15.89
N SER A 392 -10.38 -23.92 16.84
CA SER A 392 -11.54 -24.82 16.75
C SER A 392 -12.46 -24.42 15.60
N LEU A 393 -12.85 -23.13 15.53
CA LEU A 393 -13.68 -22.60 14.45
C LEU A 393 -13.04 -22.81 13.07
N GLY A 394 -11.72 -22.60 12.99
CA GLY A 394 -11.01 -22.69 11.74
C GLY A 394 -10.81 -24.12 11.25
N ALA A 395 -10.45 -25.06 12.13
CA ALA A 395 -10.39 -26.48 11.79
C ALA A 395 -11.77 -27.02 11.39
N ALA A 396 -12.82 -26.66 12.15
CA ALA A 396 -14.20 -27.03 11.83
C ALA A 396 -14.63 -26.50 10.46
N SER A 397 -14.35 -25.23 10.15
CA SER A 397 -14.62 -24.65 8.83
C SER A 397 -13.90 -25.40 7.71
N GLY A 398 -12.65 -25.83 7.95
CA GLY A 398 -11.91 -26.65 6.98
C GLY A 398 -12.56 -28.01 6.73
N TYR A 399 -12.96 -28.72 7.79
CA TYR A 399 -13.61 -30.02 7.64
C TYR A 399 -15.01 -29.91 7.04
N LEU A 400 -15.75 -28.82 7.30
CA LEU A 400 -17.01 -28.53 6.62
C LEU A 400 -16.81 -28.36 5.12
N ALA A 401 -15.70 -27.77 4.66
CA ALA A 401 -15.41 -27.72 3.23
C ALA A 401 -15.21 -29.12 2.63
N VAL A 402 -14.55 -30.04 3.34
CA VAL A 402 -14.44 -31.45 2.91
C VAL A 402 -15.81 -32.11 2.86
N MET A 403 -16.67 -31.86 3.86
CA MET A 403 -18.04 -32.37 3.87
C MET A 403 -18.83 -31.86 2.65
N VAL A 404 -18.71 -30.58 2.32
CA VAL A 404 -19.34 -29.98 1.14
C VAL A 404 -18.81 -30.63 -0.15
N LEU A 405 -17.51 -30.91 -0.25
CA LEU A 405 -16.94 -31.66 -1.36
C LEU A 405 -17.50 -33.08 -1.46
N ALA A 406 -17.67 -33.78 -0.34
CA ALA A 406 -18.28 -35.10 -0.32
C ALA A 406 -19.74 -35.07 -0.80
N MET A 407 -20.51 -34.06 -0.37
CA MET A 407 -21.89 -33.87 -0.84
C MET A 407 -21.96 -33.54 -2.33
N TYR A 408 -21.02 -32.74 -2.85
CA TYR A 408 -20.93 -32.41 -4.27
C TYR A 408 -20.77 -33.64 -5.17
N ILE A 409 -20.05 -34.68 -4.72
CA ILE A 409 -19.84 -35.93 -5.48
C ILE A 409 -21.16 -36.67 -5.71
N HIS A 410 -22.11 -36.57 -4.78
CA HIS A 410 -23.41 -37.23 -4.85
C HIS A 410 -24.47 -36.41 -5.59
N ASP A 411 -24.14 -35.21 -6.04
CA ASP A 411 -25.09 -34.36 -6.74
C ASP A 411 -25.37 -34.87 -8.18
N PRO A 412 -26.64 -34.98 -8.61
CA PRO A 412 -26.99 -35.47 -9.94
C PRO A 412 -26.50 -34.60 -11.10
N ALA A 413 -26.26 -33.29 -10.89
CA ALA A 413 -25.66 -32.43 -11.91
C ALA A 413 -24.16 -32.70 -12.05
N THR A 414 -23.46 -32.96 -10.94
CA THR A 414 -22.04 -33.34 -10.94
C THR A 414 -21.80 -34.68 -11.60
N THR A 415 -22.65 -35.67 -11.31
CA THR A 415 -22.56 -37.03 -11.87
C THR A 415 -22.64 -37.03 -13.41
N ARG A 416 -23.25 -36.00 -14.00
CA ARG A 416 -23.33 -35.83 -15.47
C ARG A 416 -22.10 -35.20 -16.10
N LEU A 417 -21.26 -34.51 -15.31
CA LEU A 417 -20.06 -33.83 -15.79
C LEU A 417 -18.83 -34.76 -15.83
N TYR A 418 -18.83 -35.81 -15.00
CA TYR A 418 -17.69 -36.71 -14.81
C TYR A 418 -18.07 -38.13 -15.24
N SER A 419 -17.18 -38.78 -16.00
CA SER A 419 -17.36 -40.18 -16.40
C SER A 419 -17.28 -41.14 -15.20
N HIS A 420 -16.41 -40.84 -14.23
CA HIS A 420 -16.15 -41.67 -13.05
C HIS A 420 -16.16 -40.82 -11.76
N PRO A 421 -17.32 -40.28 -11.33
CA PRO A 421 -17.41 -39.35 -10.19
C PRO A 421 -16.96 -39.95 -8.86
N GLN A 422 -17.02 -41.28 -8.72
CA GLN A 422 -16.55 -41.99 -7.52
C GLN A 422 -15.07 -41.77 -7.24
N ILE A 423 -14.24 -41.51 -8.26
CA ILE A 423 -12.80 -41.28 -8.11
C ILE A 423 -12.55 -39.98 -7.31
N ILE A 424 -13.45 -39.00 -7.39
CA ILE A 424 -13.36 -37.73 -6.66
C ILE A 424 -13.34 -37.95 -5.14
N TRP A 425 -13.83 -39.09 -4.63
CA TRP A 425 -13.72 -39.43 -3.20
C TRP A 425 -12.28 -39.46 -2.69
N LEU A 426 -11.29 -39.73 -3.56
CA LEU A 426 -9.88 -39.68 -3.22
C LEU A 426 -9.41 -38.25 -2.89
N ALA A 427 -10.10 -37.22 -3.37
CA ALA A 427 -9.80 -35.82 -3.03
C ALA A 427 -10.12 -35.49 -1.56
N CYS A 428 -11.11 -36.14 -0.96
CA CYS A 428 -11.50 -35.93 0.45
C CYS A 428 -10.36 -36.20 1.45
N PRO A 429 -9.71 -37.38 1.48
CA PRO A 429 -8.61 -37.64 2.40
C PRO A 429 -7.37 -36.77 2.12
N ILE A 430 -7.10 -36.42 0.85
CA ILE A 430 -6.01 -35.50 0.49
C ILE A 430 -6.27 -34.12 1.10
N LEU A 431 -7.50 -33.61 0.97
CA LEU A 431 -7.88 -32.30 1.48
C LEU A 431 -7.90 -32.29 3.03
N LEU A 432 -8.41 -33.35 3.67
CA LEU A 432 -8.34 -33.51 5.13
C LEU A 432 -6.90 -33.47 5.65
N PHE A 433 -6.00 -34.22 5.00
CA PHE A 433 -4.57 -34.19 5.33
C PHE A 433 -4.00 -32.78 5.20
N TRP A 434 -4.29 -32.09 4.09
CA TRP A 434 -3.76 -30.76 3.83
C TRP A 434 -4.24 -29.72 4.84
N ILE A 435 -5.56 -29.69 5.13
CA ILE A 435 -6.16 -28.79 6.12
C ILE A 435 -5.57 -29.06 7.52
N SER A 436 -5.51 -30.33 7.92
CA SER A 436 -4.93 -30.74 9.21
C SER A 436 -3.48 -30.30 9.32
N ARG A 437 -2.69 -30.49 8.26
CA ARG A 437 -1.28 -30.09 8.21
C ARG A 437 -1.12 -28.57 8.36
N ILE A 438 -1.94 -27.77 7.68
CA ILE A 438 -1.89 -26.31 7.79
C ILE A 438 -2.18 -25.85 9.22
N TRP A 439 -3.22 -26.40 9.85
CA TRP A 439 -3.55 -26.07 11.24
C TRP A 439 -2.44 -26.48 12.21
N MET A 440 -1.87 -27.67 12.03
CA MET A 440 -0.74 -28.14 12.84
C MET A 440 0.53 -27.30 12.67
N LEU A 441 0.87 -26.87 11.44
CA LEU A 441 2.02 -26.01 11.19
C LEU A 441 1.84 -24.62 11.78
N THR A 442 0.63 -24.08 11.66
CA THR A 442 0.26 -22.78 12.23
C THR A 442 0.32 -22.81 13.75
N HIS A 443 -0.21 -23.86 14.38
CA HIS A 443 -0.12 -24.09 15.83
C HIS A 443 1.35 -24.15 16.31
N ARG A 444 2.21 -24.84 15.55
CA ARG A 444 3.66 -24.92 15.79
C ARG A 444 4.43 -23.63 15.50
N GLY A 445 3.77 -22.58 15.00
CA GLY A 445 4.40 -21.29 14.71
C GLY A 445 5.24 -21.25 13.44
N LYS A 446 5.06 -22.20 12.52
CA LYS A 446 5.81 -22.28 11.25
C LYS A 446 5.13 -21.53 10.10
N MET A 447 3.97 -20.92 10.34
CA MET A 447 3.21 -20.15 9.35
C MET A 447 3.54 -18.66 9.47
N HIS A 448 4.45 -18.17 8.63
CA HIS A 448 4.87 -16.77 8.60
C HIS A 448 4.27 -15.98 7.42
N ASP A 449 3.80 -16.70 6.40
CA ASP A 449 3.27 -16.13 5.17
C ASP A 449 1.74 -16.11 5.17
N ASP A 450 1.16 -15.39 4.21
CA ASP A 450 -0.27 -15.46 3.93
C ASP A 450 -0.63 -16.92 3.56
N PRO A 451 -1.67 -17.54 4.15
CA PRO A 451 -1.96 -18.97 3.95
C PRO A 451 -2.18 -19.36 2.49
N VAL A 452 -2.68 -18.43 1.66
CA VAL A 452 -2.84 -18.66 0.22
C VAL A 452 -1.49 -18.69 -0.49
N MET A 453 -0.54 -17.82 -0.09
CA MET A 453 0.82 -17.87 -0.62
C MET A 453 1.53 -19.14 -0.19
N PHE A 454 1.36 -19.55 1.07
CA PHE A 454 1.90 -20.81 1.58
C PHE A 454 1.40 -22.01 0.76
N ALA A 455 0.12 -22.05 0.40
CA ALA A 455 -0.46 -23.11 -0.42
C ALA A 455 0.25 -23.29 -1.77
N VAL A 456 0.77 -22.20 -2.35
CA VAL A 456 1.42 -22.18 -3.67
C VAL A 456 2.94 -22.32 -3.58
N SER A 457 3.56 -22.01 -2.44
CA SER A 457 5.02 -22.08 -2.27
C SER A 457 5.50 -23.35 -1.55
N ASP A 458 4.70 -23.93 -0.66
CA ASP A 458 5.07 -25.10 0.12
C ASP A 458 4.99 -26.39 -0.73
N ARG A 459 6.09 -27.14 -0.77
CA ARG A 459 6.21 -28.35 -1.61
C ARG A 459 5.12 -29.37 -1.34
N THR A 460 4.78 -29.63 -0.07
CA THR A 460 3.73 -30.60 0.29
C THR A 460 2.35 -30.10 -0.15
N SER A 461 2.10 -28.80 -0.06
CA SER A 461 0.86 -28.17 -0.54
C SER A 461 0.71 -28.26 -2.06
N ILE A 462 1.79 -28.02 -2.80
CA ILE A 462 1.82 -28.19 -4.27
C ILE A 462 1.55 -29.65 -4.63
N VAL A 463 2.19 -30.61 -3.98
CA VAL A 463 1.96 -32.05 -4.23
C VAL A 463 0.51 -32.43 -3.94
N ALA A 464 -0.07 -31.97 -2.82
CA ALA A 464 -1.47 -32.22 -2.50
C ALA A 464 -2.42 -31.62 -3.57
N GLY A 465 -2.14 -30.39 -4.02
CA GLY A 465 -2.89 -29.75 -5.11
C GLY A 465 -2.79 -30.49 -6.45
N LEU A 466 -1.59 -30.98 -6.82
CA LEU A 466 -1.38 -31.78 -8.01
C LEU A 466 -2.12 -33.12 -7.94
N LEU A 467 -2.10 -33.79 -6.78
CA LEU A 467 -2.85 -35.03 -6.57
C LEU A 467 -4.36 -34.79 -6.67
N MET A 468 -4.88 -33.69 -6.10
CA MET A 468 -6.28 -33.31 -6.30
C MET A 468 -6.58 -33.07 -7.79
N GLY A 469 -5.74 -32.32 -8.50
CA GLY A 469 -5.89 -32.09 -9.94
C GLY A 469 -5.92 -33.39 -10.74
N LEU A 470 -5.05 -34.34 -10.43
CA LEU A 470 -5.02 -35.67 -11.04
C LEU A 470 -6.32 -36.46 -10.77
N VAL A 471 -6.83 -36.41 -9.53
CA VAL A 471 -8.09 -37.05 -9.17
C VAL A 471 -9.25 -36.51 -10.01
N PHE A 472 -9.37 -35.19 -10.13
CA PHE A 472 -10.42 -34.57 -10.96
C PHE A 472 -10.21 -34.83 -12.46
N TRP A 473 -8.96 -34.90 -12.93
CA TRP A 473 -8.66 -35.23 -14.32
C TRP A 473 -9.07 -36.67 -14.66
N VAL A 474 -8.75 -37.65 -13.80
CA VAL A 474 -9.08 -39.06 -14.02
C VAL A 474 -10.59 -39.31 -13.87
N ALA A 475 -11.28 -38.50 -13.06
CA ALA A 475 -12.72 -38.58 -12.92
C ALA A 475 -13.47 -38.08 -14.17
N ALA A 476 -12.90 -37.12 -14.91
CA ALA A 476 -13.51 -36.51 -16.10
C ALA A 476 -13.45 -37.49 -17.27
#